data_AF-A0A2G9S1A2-F1
#
_entry.id   AF-A0A2G9S1A2-F1
#
_cell.length_a   1.000
_cell.length_b   1.000
_cell.length_c   1.000
_cell.angle_alpha   90.00
_cell.angle_beta   90.00
_cell.angle_gamma   90.00
#
_symmetry.space_group_name_H-M   'P 1'
#
loop_
_entity.id
_entity.type
_entity.pdbx_description
1 polymer ?
#
loop_
_entity_poly.entity_id
_entity_poly.type
_entity_poly.pdbx_seq_one_letter_code
_entity_poly.pdbx_strand_id
1 'polypeptide(L)'
;IQDIMRHSQLLTIFQADKDDQHDIDVAILQALLKASLSLDQQGHENWDHQLKLAVAWNRVDIAKSEIFTDDHQWKPSDLHPVMTAALIDNKPAFVKLFLEHGVRLEEYATQETILNLYNNTDPSCLFHGKLAKTLEDERFRCEFLKTSKLRLHHVSQVLRELLGDFTKHLYPKPKSTERPRLSIAVPHIKINVQKVTLRSFHKRSQVKSSCSMDPTRDLLLWAVVQNRKELAEIFWAQCRDCMAAALACSKILKELSKEEEDTDTSEDMLALAEDFEQKAIGIPYSSLVWRVKCRQ
;
A
#
# COMPACT_ATOMS: atom_id res chain seq x y z
N ILE A 1 -35.37 33.54 -15.33
CA ILE A 1 -35.06 33.79 -13.90
C ILE A 1 -35.98 32.96 -12.99
N GLN A 2 -37.30 33.09 -13.08
CA GLN A 2 -38.22 32.31 -12.23
C GLN A 2 -38.04 30.79 -12.35
N ASP A 3 -37.79 30.25 -13.55
CA ASP A 3 -37.53 28.80 -13.72
C ASP A 3 -36.19 28.32 -13.11
N ILE A 4 -35.21 29.22 -12.99
CA ILE A 4 -33.94 28.92 -12.31
C ILE A 4 -34.18 28.89 -10.79
N MET A 5 -34.96 29.85 -10.27
CA MET A 5 -35.32 29.88 -8.85
C MET A 5 -36.20 28.69 -8.43
N ARG A 6 -36.98 28.10 -9.36
CA ARG A 6 -37.73 26.86 -9.11
C ARG A 6 -36.82 25.65 -8.85
N HIS A 7 -35.58 25.68 -9.33
CA HIS A 7 -34.59 24.61 -9.14
C HIS A 7 -33.40 25.12 -8.30
N SER A 8 -33.70 25.62 -7.10
CA SER A 8 -32.70 26.21 -6.18
C SER A 8 -31.54 25.26 -5.80
N GLN A 9 -31.76 23.95 -5.95
CA GLN A 9 -30.77 22.89 -5.77
C GLN A 9 -29.68 22.87 -6.86
N LEU A 10 -29.98 23.38 -8.07
CA LEU A 10 -29.04 23.49 -9.18
C LEU A 10 -28.38 24.88 -9.26
N LEU A 11 -28.69 25.76 -8.29
CA LEU A 11 -28.18 27.13 -8.24
C LEU A 11 -27.15 27.27 -7.11
N THR A 12 -25.96 27.75 -7.46
CA THR A 12 -24.90 28.13 -6.52
C THR A 12 -24.47 29.56 -6.82
N ILE A 13 -24.31 30.37 -5.76
CA ILE A 13 -23.90 31.77 -5.86
C ILE A 13 -22.48 31.86 -5.29
N PHE A 14 -21.55 32.37 -6.09
CA PHE A 14 -20.15 32.57 -5.71
C PHE A 14 -19.82 34.07 -5.77
N GLN A 15 -19.15 34.61 -4.74
CA GLN A 15 -18.82 36.04 -4.67
C GLN A 15 -17.34 36.26 -4.97
N ALA A 16 -17.04 36.57 -6.23
CA ALA A 16 -15.66 36.73 -6.73
C ALA A 16 -14.82 37.83 -6.02
N ASP A 17 -15.46 38.79 -5.35
CA ASP A 17 -14.75 39.89 -4.67
C ASP A 17 -14.31 39.55 -3.23
N LYS A 18 -14.79 38.43 -2.67
CA LYS A 18 -14.50 38.02 -1.27
C LYS A 18 -13.81 36.67 -1.17
N ASP A 19 -13.99 35.82 -2.16
CA ASP A 19 -13.54 34.44 -2.17
C ASP A 19 -12.24 34.34 -3.00
N ASP A 20 -11.19 33.74 -2.44
CA ASP A 20 -9.88 33.59 -3.10
C ASP A 20 -9.97 32.58 -4.27
N GLN A 21 -8.94 32.51 -5.11
CA GLN A 21 -8.90 31.54 -6.24
C GLN A 21 -9.10 30.08 -5.78
N HIS A 22 -8.72 29.75 -4.53
CA HIS A 22 -8.88 28.42 -3.89
C HIS A 22 -10.32 28.10 -3.45
N ASP A 23 -11.23 29.07 -3.51
CA ASP A 23 -12.64 28.92 -3.18
C ASP A 23 -13.48 28.63 -4.42
N ILE A 24 -12.93 28.82 -5.63
CA ILE A 24 -13.64 28.54 -6.88
C ILE A 24 -13.82 27.02 -7.05
N ASP A 25 -12.76 26.25 -6.85
CA ASP A 25 -12.81 24.79 -6.89
C ASP A 25 -13.68 24.22 -5.76
N VAL A 26 -13.73 24.87 -4.59
CA VAL A 26 -14.72 24.58 -3.55
C VAL A 26 -16.13 24.79 -4.05
N ALA A 27 -16.41 25.97 -4.56
CA ALA A 27 -17.74 26.37 -4.98
C ALA A 27 -18.25 25.49 -6.13
N ILE A 28 -17.36 25.12 -7.07
CA ILE A 28 -17.67 24.18 -8.14
C ILE A 28 -17.99 22.81 -7.57
N LEU A 29 -17.13 22.26 -6.70
CA LEU A 29 -17.37 20.93 -6.14
C LEU A 29 -18.66 20.93 -5.29
N GLN A 30 -18.86 21.92 -4.42
CA GLN A 30 -20.09 22.08 -3.64
C GLN A 30 -21.32 22.22 -4.54
N ALA A 31 -21.25 22.95 -5.65
CA ALA A 31 -22.35 23.04 -6.60
C ALA A 31 -22.68 21.67 -7.22
N LEU A 32 -21.66 20.88 -7.58
CA LEU A 32 -21.83 19.53 -8.12
C LEU A 32 -22.41 18.57 -7.08
N LEU A 33 -21.92 18.62 -5.83
CA LEU A 33 -22.44 17.83 -4.72
C LEU A 33 -23.91 18.20 -4.45
N LYS A 34 -24.22 19.49 -4.35
CA LYS A 34 -25.59 19.99 -4.14
C LYS A 34 -26.54 19.57 -5.27
N ALA A 35 -26.10 19.65 -6.52
CA ALA A 35 -26.91 19.24 -7.67
C ALA A 35 -27.14 17.72 -7.69
N SER A 36 -26.10 16.93 -7.45
CA SER A 36 -26.18 15.46 -7.45
C SER A 36 -27.05 14.90 -6.32
N LEU A 37 -27.08 15.53 -5.13
CA LEU A 37 -27.99 15.17 -4.04
C LEU A 37 -29.47 15.25 -4.42
N SER A 38 -29.81 16.11 -5.37
CA SER A 38 -31.21 16.37 -5.73
C SER A 38 -31.77 15.47 -6.83
N LEU A 39 -30.90 14.74 -7.53
CA LEU A 39 -31.28 14.10 -8.79
C LEU A 39 -31.94 12.72 -8.61
N ASP A 40 -31.61 11.92 -7.58
CA ASP A 40 -32.01 10.51 -7.58
C ASP A 40 -32.41 9.89 -6.22
N GLN A 41 -33.42 9.03 -6.28
CA GLN A 41 -33.96 8.18 -5.20
C GLN A 41 -33.09 6.94 -4.89
N GLN A 42 -31.85 6.87 -5.40
CA GLN A 42 -30.89 5.80 -5.14
C GLN A 42 -29.69 6.33 -4.35
N GLY A 43 -29.87 6.55 -3.05
CA GLY A 43 -28.91 7.26 -2.20
C GLY A 43 -27.47 6.72 -2.21
N HIS A 44 -27.26 5.39 -2.32
CA HIS A 44 -25.91 4.81 -2.19
C HIS A 44 -24.97 5.07 -3.36
N GLU A 45 -25.44 5.03 -4.62
CA GLU A 45 -24.56 5.29 -5.78
C GLU A 45 -24.15 6.77 -5.87
N ASN A 46 -24.98 7.65 -5.32
CA ASN A 46 -24.72 9.09 -5.28
C ASN A 46 -23.53 9.43 -4.38
N TRP A 47 -23.55 8.95 -3.12
CA TRP A 47 -22.48 9.22 -2.16
C TRP A 47 -21.13 8.63 -2.58
N ASP A 48 -21.12 7.45 -3.20
CA ASP A 48 -19.90 6.86 -3.76
C ASP A 48 -19.30 7.73 -4.89
N HIS A 49 -20.12 8.24 -5.80
CA HIS A 49 -19.66 9.14 -6.86
C HIS A 49 -19.12 10.46 -6.29
N GLN A 50 -19.83 11.04 -5.33
CA GLN A 50 -19.42 12.26 -4.64
C GLN A 50 -18.10 12.09 -3.91
N LEU A 51 -17.91 10.97 -3.22
CA LEU A 51 -16.66 10.68 -2.52
C LEU A 51 -15.51 10.49 -3.50
N LYS A 52 -15.73 9.81 -4.62
CA LYS A 52 -14.74 9.69 -5.71
C LYS A 52 -14.35 11.05 -6.27
N LEU A 53 -15.31 11.96 -6.46
CA LEU A 53 -15.03 13.33 -6.91
C LEU A 53 -14.21 14.11 -5.88
N ALA A 54 -14.60 14.08 -4.59
CA ALA A 54 -13.85 14.77 -3.54
C ALA A 54 -12.41 14.25 -3.42
N VAL A 55 -12.22 12.93 -3.53
CA VAL A 55 -10.88 12.31 -3.57
C VAL A 55 -10.13 12.76 -4.81
N ALA A 56 -10.72 12.71 -6.01
CA ALA A 56 -10.07 13.12 -7.25
C ALA A 56 -9.56 14.57 -7.18
N TRP A 57 -10.35 15.47 -6.59
CA TRP A 57 -10.02 16.89 -6.43
C TRP A 57 -9.15 17.19 -5.19
N ASN A 58 -8.80 16.18 -4.40
CA ASN A 58 -8.03 16.32 -3.17
C ASN A 58 -8.66 17.29 -2.15
N ARG A 59 -10.00 17.40 -2.10
CA ARG A 59 -10.74 18.28 -1.16
C ARG A 59 -11.25 17.49 0.04
N VAL A 60 -10.34 17.20 0.97
CA VAL A 60 -10.64 16.45 2.21
C VAL A 60 -11.57 17.23 3.16
N ASP A 61 -11.48 18.56 3.12
CA ASP A 61 -12.33 19.50 3.84
C ASP A 61 -13.80 19.35 3.42
N ILE A 62 -14.06 19.26 2.13
CA ILE A 62 -15.41 19.06 1.60
C ILE A 62 -15.90 17.65 1.90
N ALA A 63 -15.04 16.63 1.75
CA ALA A 63 -15.42 15.27 2.15
C ALA A 63 -15.84 15.21 3.63
N LYS A 64 -15.08 15.85 4.53
CA LYS A 64 -15.41 15.90 5.97
C LYS A 64 -16.72 16.62 6.28
N SER A 65 -16.99 17.74 5.59
CA SER A 65 -18.15 18.59 5.89
C SER A 65 -19.44 18.14 5.22
N GLU A 66 -19.36 17.63 3.98
CA GLU A 66 -20.54 17.35 3.15
C GLU A 66 -20.83 15.84 3.00
N ILE A 67 -19.82 14.97 3.09
CA ILE A 67 -19.96 13.53 2.79
C ILE A 67 -19.92 12.66 4.05
N PHE A 68 -19.07 13.02 5.02
CA PHE A 68 -18.95 12.35 6.31
C PHE A 68 -19.76 13.08 7.37
N THR A 69 -21.07 13.21 7.13
CA THR A 69 -22.04 13.80 8.07
C THR A 69 -22.72 12.73 8.93
N ASP A 70 -23.29 13.12 10.06
CA ASP A 70 -23.99 12.21 10.99
C ASP A 70 -25.20 11.50 10.35
N ASP A 71 -25.67 12.03 9.21
CA ASP A 71 -26.84 11.52 8.48
C ASP A 71 -26.54 10.26 7.66
N HIS A 72 -25.27 9.95 7.37
CA HIS A 72 -24.88 8.80 6.54
C HIS A 72 -23.89 7.86 7.25
N GLN A 73 -24.31 6.60 7.44
CA GLN A 73 -23.45 5.57 8.02
C GLN A 73 -22.68 4.80 6.95
N TRP A 74 -21.40 5.12 6.82
CA TRP A 74 -20.47 4.39 5.96
C TRP A 74 -20.12 3.02 6.55
N LYS A 75 -20.17 1.96 5.73
CA LYS A 75 -19.50 0.71 6.08
C LYS A 75 -18.02 0.83 5.72
N PRO A 76 -17.09 0.36 6.56
CA PRO A 76 -15.65 0.41 6.26
C PRO A 76 -15.28 -0.24 4.92
N SER A 77 -15.98 -1.31 4.53
CA SER A 77 -15.77 -1.99 3.24
C SER A 77 -16.07 -1.10 2.03
N ASP A 78 -17.03 -0.18 2.15
CA ASP A 78 -17.46 0.69 1.06
C ASP A 78 -16.39 1.76 0.78
N LEU A 79 -15.52 2.03 1.76
CA LEU A 79 -14.39 2.94 1.65
C LEU A 79 -13.15 2.29 1.01
N HIS A 80 -13.10 0.96 0.84
CA HIS A 80 -11.91 0.27 0.30
C HIS A 80 -11.52 0.72 -1.12
N PRO A 81 -12.47 0.93 -2.08
CA PRO A 81 -12.12 1.39 -3.42
C PRO A 81 -11.52 2.81 -3.41
N VAL A 82 -12.11 3.73 -2.64
CA VAL A 82 -11.63 5.12 -2.53
C VAL A 82 -10.34 5.21 -1.71
N MET A 83 -10.13 4.33 -0.73
CA MET A 83 -8.84 4.15 -0.04
C MET A 83 -7.74 3.73 -1.01
N THR A 84 -8.05 2.82 -1.93
CA THR A 84 -7.09 2.40 -2.98
C THR A 84 -6.72 3.57 -3.88
N ALA A 85 -7.72 4.34 -4.34
CA ALA A 85 -7.48 5.52 -5.17
C ALA A 85 -6.66 6.59 -4.43
N ALA A 86 -7.01 6.91 -3.18
CA ALA A 86 -6.28 7.87 -2.36
C ALA A 86 -4.83 7.43 -2.09
N LEU A 87 -4.60 6.12 -1.92
CA LEU A 87 -3.25 5.60 -1.80
C LEU A 87 -2.48 5.79 -3.10
N ILE A 88 -3.00 5.32 -4.24
CA ILE A 88 -2.32 5.43 -5.54
C ILE A 88 -1.95 6.88 -5.84
N ASP A 89 -2.89 7.81 -5.67
CA ASP A 89 -2.74 9.25 -5.94
C ASP A 89 -1.92 10.01 -4.87
N ASN A 90 -1.38 9.33 -3.87
CA ASN A 90 -0.61 9.93 -2.77
C ASN A 90 -1.38 11.03 -2.02
N LYS A 91 -2.61 10.72 -1.56
CA LYS A 91 -3.50 11.64 -0.83
C LYS A 91 -3.57 11.27 0.66
N PRO A 92 -2.55 11.61 1.47
CA PRO A 92 -2.44 11.17 2.86
C PRO A 92 -3.57 11.67 3.77
N ALA A 93 -4.13 12.85 3.50
CA ALA A 93 -5.24 13.39 4.28
C ALA A 93 -6.51 12.53 4.17
N PHE A 94 -6.82 12.02 2.98
CA PHE A 94 -7.92 11.08 2.76
C PHE A 94 -7.65 9.72 3.40
N VAL A 95 -6.40 9.23 3.33
CA VAL A 95 -6.02 7.98 4.00
C VAL A 95 -6.25 8.09 5.52
N LYS A 96 -5.84 9.20 6.16
CA LYS A 96 -6.14 9.47 7.57
C LYS A 96 -7.64 9.50 7.83
N LEU A 97 -8.40 10.23 7.00
CA LEU A 97 -9.86 10.30 7.10
C LEU A 97 -10.52 8.91 7.06
N PHE A 98 -10.10 8.03 6.14
CA PHE A 98 -10.67 6.69 6.02
C PHE A 98 -10.32 5.80 7.22
N LEU A 99 -9.11 5.93 7.77
CA LEU A 99 -8.74 5.23 9.00
C LEU A 99 -9.56 5.73 10.20
N GLU A 100 -9.81 7.03 10.31
CA GLU A 100 -10.68 7.64 11.32
C GLU A 100 -12.12 7.12 11.21
N HIS A 101 -12.60 6.85 9.99
CA HIS A 101 -13.94 6.32 9.72
C HIS A 101 -14.00 4.78 9.69
N GLY A 102 -13.02 4.11 10.32
CA GLY A 102 -13.11 2.69 10.66
C GLY A 102 -12.55 1.72 9.64
N VAL A 103 -11.84 2.17 8.59
CA VAL A 103 -11.10 1.26 7.70
C VAL A 103 -9.98 0.57 8.48
N ARG A 104 -10.08 -0.75 8.62
CA ARG A 104 -9.06 -1.57 9.27
C ARG A 104 -8.06 -2.10 8.26
N LEU A 105 -6.77 -1.83 8.49
CA LEU A 105 -5.69 -2.27 7.60
C LEU A 105 -5.66 -3.79 7.45
N GLU A 106 -5.98 -4.53 8.52
CA GLU A 106 -6.01 -5.99 8.49
C GLU A 106 -7.06 -6.57 7.54
N GLU A 107 -8.14 -5.84 7.28
CA GLU A 107 -9.22 -6.25 6.37
C GLU A 107 -9.01 -5.72 4.96
N TYR A 108 -8.45 -4.52 4.85
CA TYR A 108 -8.22 -3.84 3.58
C TYR A 108 -7.01 -4.40 2.81
N ALA A 109 -5.86 -4.58 3.48
CA ALA A 109 -4.59 -4.90 2.82
C ALA A 109 -4.43 -6.41 2.58
N THR A 110 -5.28 -6.93 1.69
CA THR A 110 -5.18 -8.30 1.17
C THR A 110 -3.98 -8.45 0.21
N GLN A 111 -3.60 -9.69 -0.09
CA GLN A 111 -2.56 -9.97 -1.08
C GLN A 111 -2.86 -9.36 -2.47
N GLU A 112 -4.13 -9.34 -2.87
CA GLU A 112 -4.58 -8.76 -4.13
C GLU A 112 -4.48 -7.23 -4.10
N THR A 113 -4.89 -6.61 -3.00
CA THR A 113 -4.77 -5.16 -2.78
C THR A 113 -3.30 -4.73 -2.84
N ILE A 114 -2.41 -5.41 -2.10
CA ILE A 114 -0.98 -5.09 -2.11
C ILE A 114 -0.38 -5.26 -3.51
N LEU A 115 -0.73 -6.33 -4.22
CA LEU A 115 -0.28 -6.53 -5.59
C LEU A 115 -0.82 -5.43 -6.53
N ASN A 116 -2.07 -5.01 -6.35
CA ASN A 116 -2.66 -3.91 -7.12
C ASN A 116 -1.92 -2.58 -6.86
N LEU A 117 -1.58 -2.29 -5.60
CA LEU A 117 -0.80 -1.12 -5.23
C LEU A 117 0.59 -1.13 -5.87
N TYR A 118 1.29 -2.27 -5.87
CA TYR A 118 2.59 -2.37 -6.56
C TYR A 118 2.47 -2.26 -8.08
N ASN A 119 1.37 -2.70 -8.69
CA ASN A 119 1.12 -2.50 -10.13
C ASN A 119 0.91 -1.03 -10.50
N ASN A 120 0.43 -0.21 -9.56
CA ASN A 120 0.18 1.22 -9.74
C ASN A 120 1.26 2.08 -9.04
N THR A 121 2.48 1.54 -8.93
CA THR A 121 3.65 2.29 -8.47
C THR A 121 3.96 3.38 -9.50
N ASP A 122 4.36 4.56 -9.04
CA ASP A 122 4.72 5.69 -9.91
C ASP A 122 5.81 5.26 -10.93
N PRO A 123 5.57 5.38 -12.26
CA PRO A 123 6.55 5.03 -13.28
C PRO A 123 7.87 5.82 -13.19
N SER A 124 7.84 7.02 -12.61
CA SER A 124 9.00 7.89 -12.42
C SER A 124 9.91 7.44 -11.28
N CYS A 125 9.43 6.61 -10.34
CA CYS A 125 10.25 6.22 -9.20
C CYS A 125 11.25 5.10 -9.55
N LEU A 126 12.44 5.16 -8.95
CA LEU A 126 13.50 4.17 -9.17
C LEU A 126 13.07 2.73 -8.88
N PHE A 127 12.20 2.51 -7.89
CA PHE A 127 11.70 1.18 -7.55
C PHE A 127 10.89 0.56 -8.70
N HIS A 128 10.09 1.36 -9.42
CA HIS A 128 9.37 0.88 -10.60
C HIS A 128 10.34 0.43 -11.70
N GLY A 129 11.40 1.19 -11.95
CA GLY A 129 12.47 0.81 -12.89
C GLY A 129 13.14 -0.52 -12.53
N LYS A 130 13.46 -0.74 -11.24
CA LYS A 130 14.01 -2.01 -10.75
C LYS A 130 13.04 -3.19 -10.92
N LEU A 131 11.74 -2.97 -10.68
CA LEU A 131 10.70 -3.98 -10.92
C LEU A 131 10.60 -4.33 -12.42
N ALA A 132 10.62 -3.34 -13.30
CA ALA A 132 10.59 -3.53 -14.75
C ALA A 132 11.78 -4.37 -15.22
N LYS A 133 13.00 -4.04 -14.77
CA LYS A 133 14.22 -4.82 -15.06
C LYS A 133 14.10 -6.27 -14.58
N THR A 134 13.60 -6.49 -13.36
CA THR A 134 13.38 -7.84 -12.81
C THR A 134 12.41 -8.65 -13.66
N LEU A 135 11.36 -8.01 -14.19
CA LEU A 135 10.39 -8.63 -15.08
C LEU A 135 10.99 -8.97 -16.45
N GLU A 136 11.83 -8.09 -16.99
CA GLU A 136 12.57 -8.34 -18.23
C GLU A 136 13.53 -9.52 -18.08
N ASP A 137 14.30 -9.58 -16.99
CA ASP A 137 15.20 -10.69 -16.69
C ASP A 137 14.46 -12.03 -16.54
N GLU A 138 13.21 -12.03 -16.05
CA GLU A 138 12.39 -13.25 -16.03
C GLU A 138 11.92 -13.64 -17.45
N ARG A 139 11.58 -12.67 -18.31
CA ARG A 139 11.20 -12.93 -19.71
C ARG A 139 12.36 -13.58 -20.47
N PHE A 140 13.57 -13.05 -20.35
CA PHE A 140 14.75 -13.63 -21.01
C PHE A 140 15.05 -15.05 -20.53
N ARG A 141 14.84 -15.35 -19.25
CA ARG A 141 15.06 -16.70 -18.69
C ARG A 141 13.95 -17.70 -19.07
N CYS A 142 12.80 -17.24 -19.53
CA CYS A 142 11.63 -18.05 -19.85
C CYS A 142 11.04 -17.64 -21.22
N GLU A 143 11.73 -18.01 -22.30
CA GLU A 143 11.36 -17.71 -23.71
C GLU A 143 9.91 -18.08 -24.11
N PHE A 144 9.22 -18.90 -23.32
CA PHE A 144 7.84 -19.34 -23.58
C PHE A 144 6.74 -18.43 -22.98
N LEU A 145 7.08 -17.45 -22.13
CA LEU A 145 6.10 -16.57 -21.50
C LEU A 145 6.05 -15.20 -22.20
N LYS A 146 5.13 -15.04 -23.15
CA LYS A 146 4.94 -13.79 -23.92
C LYS A 146 4.45 -12.60 -23.05
N THR A 147 4.01 -12.84 -21.82
CA THR A 147 3.57 -11.80 -20.88
C THR A 147 4.02 -12.13 -19.46
N SER A 148 5.11 -11.52 -18.98
CA SER A 148 5.42 -11.55 -17.54
C SER A 148 4.57 -10.50 -16.84
N LYS A 149 3.51 -10.97 -16.18
CA LYS A 149 2.69 -10.18 -15.26
C LYS A 149 3.41 -10.05 -13.92
N LEU A 150 3.34 -8.88 -13.28
CA LEU A 150 3.89 -8.65 -11.95
C LEU A 150 3.27 -9.63 -10.94
N ARG A 151 4.12 -10.17 -10.06
CA ARG A 151 3.74 -11.01 -8.92
C ARG A 151 4.57 -10.56 -7.71
N LEU A 152 4.06 -10.81 -6.50
CA LEU A 152 4.73 -10.37 -5.27
C LEU A 152 6.14 -10.95 -5.08
N HIS A 153 6.44 -12.12 -5.64
CA HIS A 153 7.80 -12.65 -5.56
C HIS A 153 8.84 -11.84 -6.34
N HIS A 154 8.44 -11.07 -7.37
CA HIS A 154 9.32 -10.11 -8.05
C HIS A 154 9.60 -8.92 -7.12
N VAL A 155 8.58 -8.39 -6.46
CA VAL A 155 8.71 -7.37 -5.43
C VAL A 155 9.64 -7.85 -4.31
N SER A 156 9.48 -9.09 -3.86
CA SER A 156 10.34 -9.67 -2.84
C SER A 156 11.78 -9.87 -3.29
N GLN A 157 12.05 -9.98 -4.60
CA GLN A 157 13.41 -10.05 -5.11
C GLN A 157 14.07 -8.68 -5.00
N VAL A 158 13.43 -7.63 -5.51
CA VAL A 158 13.95 -6.25 -5.42
C VAL A 158 14.12 -5.81 -3.96
N LEU A 159 13.13 -6.07 -3.09
CA LEU A 159 13.25 -5.76 -1.67
C LEU A 159 14.41 -6.50 -0.99
N ARG A 160 14.72 -7.73 -1.43
CA ARG A 160 15.86 -8.49 -0.90
C ARG A 160 17.19 -7.95 -1.40
N GLU A 161 17.25 -7.46 -2.64
CA GLU A 161 18.43 -6.77 -3.16
C GLU A 161 18.73 -5.50 -2.36
N LEU A 162 17.70 -4.72 -2.01
CA LEU A 162 17.83 -3.49 -1.20
C LEU A 162 18.17 -3.77 0.28
N LEU A 163 17.53 -4.78 0.88
CA LEU A 163 17.77 -5.12 2.29
C LEU A 163 19.06 -5.92 2.49
N GLY A 164 19.47 -6.71 1.51
CA GLY A 164 20.64 -7.57 1.53
C GLY A 164 20.32 -9.06 1.67
N ASP A 165 21.27 -9.90 1.23
CA ASP A 165 21.11 -11.35 1.07
C ASP A 165 20.88 -12.14 2.37
N PHE A 166 21.15 -11.53 3.52
CA PHE A 166 20.88 -12.10 4.84
C PHE A 166 19.37 -12.17 5.16
N THR A 167 18.54 -11.44 4.41
CA THR A 167 17.08 -11.46 4.56
C THR A 167 16.44 -12.61 3.78
N LYS A 168 15.38 -13.18 4.37
CA LYS A 168 14.50 -14.13 3.67
C LYS A 168 13.55 -13.34 2.76
N HIS A 169 13.08 -13.99 1.70
CA HIS A 169 12.02 -13.44 0.87
C HIS A 169 10.75 -13.17 1.70
N LEU A 170 10.30 -11.92 1.69
CA LEU A 170 9.04 -11.48 2.29
C LEU A 170 7.83 -12.08 1.58
N TYR A 171 7.92 -12.24 0.26
CA TYR A 171 6.89 -12.88 -0.55
C TYR A 171 7.50 -14.07 -1.29
N PRO A 172 7.52 -15.27 -0.68
CA PRO A 172 8.15 -16.43 -1.31
C PRO A 172 7.38 -16.85 -2.57
N LYS A 173 8.12 -17.26 -3.62
CA LYS A 173 7.52 -17.83 -4.84
C LYS A 173 6.69 -19.06 -4.44
N PRO A 174 5.43 -19.18 -4.89
CA PRO A 174 4.65 -20.38 -4.62
C PRO A 174 5.41 -21.59 -5.15
N LYS A 175 5.67 -22.56 -4.26
CA LYS A 175 6.28 -23.82 -4.66
C LYS A 175 5.28 -24.50 -5.57
N SER A 176 5.63 -24.71 -6.84
CA SER A 176 4.89 -25.60 -7.73
C SER A 176 4.72 -26.92 -6.98
N THR A 177 3.49 -27.24 -6.58
CA THR A 177 3.13 -28.60 -6.21
C THR A 177 3.54 -29.49 -7.39
N GLU A 178 4.43 -30.43 -7.09
CA GLU A 178 4.75 -31.61 -7.89
C GLU A 178 5.03 -31.37 -9.39
N ARG A 179 6.31 -31.24 -9.76
CA ARG A 179 6.74 -32.03 -10.93
C ARG A 179 6.58 -33.48 -10.50
N PRO A 180 5.78 -34.33 -11.18
CA PRO A 180 5.90 -35.76 -11.02
C PRO A 180 7.34 -36.07 -11.38
N ARG A 181 8.17 -36.40 -10.39
CA ARG A 181 9.44 -37.03 -10.69
C ARG A 181 9.04 -38.33 -11.37
N LEU A 182 9.16 -38.39 -12.69
CA LEU A 182 9.22 -39.65 -13.42
C LEU A 182 10.46 -40.36 -12.89
N SER A 183 10.32 -41.02 -11.73
CA SER A 183 11.29 -41.95 -11.21
C SER A 183 11.27 -43.13 -12.17
N ILE A 184 12.23 -43.14 -13.09
CA ILE A 184 12.58 -44.33 -13.85
C ILE A 184 12.83 -45.43 -12.82
N ALA A 185 11.95 -46.42 -12.80
CA ALA A 185 12.11 -47.60 -11.95
C ALA A 185 13.30 -48.39 -12.48
N VAL A 186 14.42 -48.36 -11.75
CA VAL A 186 15.54 -49.28 -11.99
C VAL A 186 15.34 -50.47 -11.04
N PRO A 187 15.29 -51.73 -11.55
CA PRO A 187 15.04 -52.89 -10.71
C PRO A 187 16.18 -53.14 -9.72
N HIS A 188 15.78 -53.52 -8.51
CA HIS A 188 16.64 -53.70 -7.35
C HIS A 188 17.62 -54.87 -7.50
N ILE A 189 18.91 -54.64 -7.24
CA ILE A 189 19.85 -55.69 -6.82
C ILE A 189 20.06 -55.53 -5.31
N LYS A 190 19.63 -56.54 -4.54
CA LYS A 190 19.85 -56.62 -3.09
C LYS A 190 21.29 -57.07 -2.83
N ILE A 191 22.12 -56.21 -2.25
CA ILE A 191 23.35 -56.62 -1.55
C ILE A 191 23.17 -56.29 -0.07
N ASN A 192 23.20 -57.36 0.72
CA ASN A 192 23.21 -57.33 2.19
C ASN A 192 24.67 -57.29 2.67
N VAL A 193 24.96 -56.49 3.70
CA VAL A 193 25.76 -56.82 4.90
C VAL A 193 26.37 -55.54 5.53
N GLN A 194 25.91 -55.27 6.75
CA GLN A 194 26.53 -54.56 7.89
C GLN A 194 27.45 -53.34 7.65
N LYS A 195 26.87 -52.16 7.86
CA LYS A 195 27.47 -51.10 8.71
C LYS A 195 26.34 -50.24 9.28
N VAL A 196 26.10 -50.36 10.59
CA VAL A 196 25.06 -49.61 11.31
C VAL A 196 25.47 -48.14 11.29
N THR A 197 24.89 -47.40 10.35
CA THR A 197 24.92 -45.94 10.36
C THR A 197 23.72 -45.51 11.19
N LEU A 198 23.95 -45.00 12.40
CA LEU A 198 22.90 -44.30 13.16
C LEU A 198 22.63 -42.95 12.47
N ARG A 199 21.85 -42.98 11.39
CA ARG A 199 21.23 -41.78 10.84
C ARG A 199 20.04 -41.45 11.74
N SER A 200 20.26 -40.46 12.62
CA SER A 200 19.20 -39.74 13.30
C SER A 200 18.16 -39.29 12.26
N PHE A 201 16.99 -39.93 12.31
CA PHE A 201 15.78 -39.37 11.73
C PHE A 201 15.36 -38.18 12.61
N HIS A 202 16.05 -37.05 12.45
CA HIS A 202 15.39 -35.78 12.74
C HIS A 202 14.32 -35.61 11.67
N LYS A 203 13.13 -36.13 11.98
CA LYS A 203 11.85 -35.63 11.48
C LYS A 203 11.80 -34.17 11.91
N ARG A 204 12.52 -33.30 11.18
CA ARG A 204 12.40 -31.86 11.28
C ARG A 204 10.98 -31.61 10.83
N SER A 205 10.10 -31.40 11.79
CA SER A 205 8.77 -30.85 11.58
C SER A 205 8.95 -29.74 10.55
N GLN A 206 8.42 -29.95 9.34
CA GLN A 206 8.28 -28.88 8.39
C GLN A 206 7.27 -27.93 9.02
N VAL A 207 7.79 -27.00 9.83
CA VAL A 207 7.10 -25.76 10.13
C VAL A 207 6.78 -25.19 8.76
N LYS A 208 5.50 -25.27 8.40
CA LYS A 208 4.90 -24.55 7.30
C LYS A 208 5.30 -23.09 7.52
N SER A 209 6.42 -22.66 6.94
CA SER A 209 6.82 -21.27 6.98
C SER A 209 5.96 -20.55 5.95
N SER A 210 4.66 -20.43 6.23
CA SER A 210 3.86 -19.37 5.65
C SER A 210 4.53 -18.09 6.11
N CYS A 211 5.31 -17.46 5.23
CA CYS A 211 5.70 -16.08 5.44
C CYS A 211 4.39 -15.31 5.56
N SER A 212 4.10 -14.83 6.76
CA SER A 212 2.83 -14.16 7.03
C SER A 212 2.88 -12.80 6.36
N MET A 213 1.92 -12.55 5.46
CA MET A 213 1.56 -11.18 5.11
C MET A 213 1.33 -10.41 6.42
N ASP A 214 1.85 -9.19 6.47
CA ASP A 214 1.62 -8.27 7.58
C ASP A 214 1.14 -6.96 6.95
N PRO A 215 -0.18 -6.72 6.95
CA PRO A 215 -0.80 -5.61 6.23
C PRO A 215 -0.13 -4.26 6.46
N THR A 216 0.22 -3.96 7.71
CA THR A 216 0.85 -2.68 8.06
C THR A 216 2.28 -2.59 7.54
N ARG A 217 3.08 -3.65 7.72
CA ARG A 217 4.45 -3.72 7.19
C ARG A 217 4.44 -3.60 5.68
N ASP A 218 3.54 -4.30 5.01
CA ASP A 218 3.51 -4.40 3.56
C ASP A 218 3.07 -3.05 2.93
N LEU A 219 2.13 -2.33 3.55
CA LEU A 219 1.77 -0.96 3.19
C LEU A 219 2.88 0.06 3.48
N LEU A 220 3.56 -0.07 4.63
CA LEU A 220 4.71 0.78 4.96
C LEU A 220 5.83 0.61 3.93
N LEU A 221 6.20 -0.63 3.58
CA LEU A 221 7.21 -0.90 2.57
C LEU A 221 6.80 -0.32 1.21
N TRP A 222 5.53 -0.47 0.81
CA TRP A 222 5.02 0.12 -0.43
C TRP A 222 5.11 1.65 -0.46
N ALA A 223 4.87 2.33 0.67
CA ALA A 223 5.01 3.78 0.77
C ALA A 223 6.49 4.23 0.73
N VAL A 224 7.37 3.50 1.45
CA VAL A 224 8.80 3.83 1.59
C VAL A 224 9.55 3.68 0.28
N VAL A 225 9.30 2.62 -0.49
CA VAL A 225 9.99 2.41 -1.78
C VAL A 225 9.63 3.45 -2.85
N GLN A 226 8.58 4.25 -2.61
CA GLN A 226 8.16 5.36 -3.47
C GLN A 226 8.47 6.74 -2.86
N ASN A 227 9.26 6.79 -1.78
CA ASN A 227 9.58 8.02 -1.07
C ASN A 227 8.36 8.84 -0.59
N ARG A 228 7.24 8.18 -0.25
CA ARG A 228 6.00 8.85 0.19
C ARG A 228 6.01 9.09 1.70
N LYS A 229 6.68 10.15 2.15
CA LYS A 229 6.89 10.48 3.58
C LYS A 229 5.62 10.43 4.42
N GLU A 230 4.60 11.21 4.06
CA GLU A 230 3.37 11.30 4.88
C GLU A 230 2.61 9.97 4.99
N LEU A 231 2.54 9.19 3.91
CA LEU A 231 1.93 7.85 3.95
C LEU A 231 2.76 6.88 4.79
N ALA A 232 4.09 6.92 4.67
CA ALA A 232 4.98 6.10 5.47
C ALA A 232 4.81 6.41 6.97
N GLU A 233 4.59 7.66 7.35
CA GLU A 233 4.31 8.06 8.73
C GLU A 233 2.98 7.54 9.26
N ILE A 234 1.92 7.57 8.44
CA ILE A 234 0.62 7.00 8.79
C ILE A 234 0.76 5.51 9.10
N PHE A 235 1.41 4.75 8.22
CA PHE A 235 1.55 3.30 8.40
C PHE A 235 2.54 2.93 9.50
N TRP A 236 3.61 3.70 9.66
CA TRP A 236 4.55 3.55 10.77
C TRP A 236 3.86 3.65 12.14
N ALA A 237 2.93 4.60 12.30
CA ALA A 237 2.17 4.75 13.55
C ALA A 237 1.33 3.52 13.90
N GLN A 238 1.01 2.67 12.92
CA GLN A 238 0.24 1.44 13.10
C GLN A 238 1.13 0.19 13.26
N CYS A 239 2.46 0.30 13.13
CA CYS A 239 3.36 -0.85 13.20
C CYS A 239 3.46 -1.43 14.62
N ARG A 240 3.48 -2.77 14.71
CA ARG A 240 3.69 -3.48 15.98
C ARG A 240 5.18 -3.61 16.33
N ASP A 241 6.02 -3.89 15.33
CA ASP A 241 7.47 -4.06 15.45
C ASP A 241 8.22 -2.81 14.99
N CYS A 242 8.13 -1.74 15.78
CA CYS A 242 8.63 -0.43 15.37
C CYS A 242 10.14 -0.47 15.07
N MET A 243 10.99 -0.95 15.97
CA MET A 243 12.45 -0.76 15.81
C MET A 243 13.03 -1.45 14.56
N ALA A 244 12.66 -2.71 14.31
CA ALA A 244 13.14 -3.43 13.14
C ALA A 244 12.57 -2.83 11.83
N ALA A 245 11.31 -2.41 11.83
CA ALA A 245 10.70 -1.75 10.68
C ALA A 245 11.42 -0.42 10.36
N ALA A 246 11.73 0.41 11.36
CA ALA A 246 12.42 1.68 11.13
C ALA A 246 13.81 1.48 10.53
N LEU A 247 14.59 0.53 11.06
CA LEU A 247 15.91 0.23 10.52
C LEU A 247 15.83 -0.34 9.10
N ALA A 248 14.82 -1.16 8.80
CA ALA A 248 14.58 -1.65 7.44
C ALA A 248 14.21 -0.51 6.48
N CYS A 249 13.34 0.42 6.90
CA CYS A 249 12.98 1.60 6.12
C CYS A 249 14.19 2.49 5.84
N SER A 250 14.98 2.82 6.88
CA SER A 250 16.22 3.59 6.73
C SER A 250 17.19 2.91 5.75
N LYS A 251 17.40 1.60 5.92
CA LYS A 251 18.29 0.83 5.04
C LYS A 251 17.82 0.88 3.58
N ILE A 252 16.53 0.64 3.32
CA ILE A 252 15.97 0.68 1.96
C ILE A 252 16.16 2.06 1.34
N LEU A 253 15.83 3.13 2.07
CA LEU A 253 15.95 4.51 1.57
C LEU A 253 17.41 4.89 1.28
N LYS A 254 18.35 4.51 2.16
CA LYS A 254 19.79 4.74 1.95
C LYS A 254 20.38 3.95 0.79
N GLU A 255 19.82 2.78 0.45
CA GLU A 255 20.24 2.06 -0.76
C GLU A 255 19.61 2.64 -2.03
N LEU A 256 18.34 3.05 -1.97
CA LEU A 256 17.70 3.72 -3.10
C LEU A 256 18.36 5.05 -3.43
N SER A 257 18.69 5.87 -2.42
CA SER A 257 19.30 7.20 -2.64
C SER A 257 20.68 7.15 -3.32
N LYS A 258 21.43 6.04 -3.17
CA LYS A 258 22.72 5.84 -3.84
C LYS A 258 22.59 5.56 -5.33
N GLU A 259 21.46 5.00 -5.73
CA GLU A 259 21.18 4.60 -7.10
C GLU A 259 20.26 5.60 -7.83
N GLU A 260 19.71 6.58 -7.11
CA GLU A 260 18.87 7.65 -7.63
C GLU A 260 19.73 8.70 -8.37
N GLU A 261 19.32 9.06 -9.58
CA GLU A 261 20.06 10.04 -10.41
C GLU A 261 19.68 11.48 -10.09
N ASP A 262 18.42 11.69 -9.69
CA ASP A 262 17.91 13.01 -9.33
C ASP A 262 18.36 13.39 -7.90
N THR A 263 19.06 14.52 -7.80
CA THR A 263 19.72 14.92 -6.55
C THR A 263 18.70 15.32 -5.47
N ASP A 264 17.63 16.03 -5.86
CA ASP A 264 16.61 16.49 -4.91
C ASP A 264 15.87 15.30 -4.28
N THR A 265 15.46 14.32 -5.09
CA THR A 265 14.83 13.09 -4.60
C THR A 265 15.78 12.22 -3.79
N SER A 266 17.07 12.15 -4.16
CA SER A 266 18.09 11.45 -3.37
C SER A 266 18.27 12.08 -1.98
N GLU A 267 18.31 13.41 -1.89
CA GLU A 267 18.38 14.13 -0.62
C GLU A 267 17.11 13.92 0.22
N ASP A 268 15.92 13.95 -0.39
CA ASP A 268 14.65 13.66 0.28
C ASP A 268 14.62 12.23 0.86
N MET A 269 15.11 11.25 0.11
CA MET A 269 15.22 9.86 0.59
C MET A 269 16.16 9.74 1.78
N LEU A 270 17.30 10.45 1.76
CA LEU A 270 18.26 10.47 2.87
C LEU A 270 17.65 11.13 4.11
N ALA A 271 16.97 12.26 3.96
CA ALA A 271 16.27 12.94 5.05
C ALA A 271 15.20 12.03 5.68
N LEU A 272 14.41 11.34 4.85
CA LEU A 272 13.44 10.37 5.35
C LEU A 272 14.10 9.16 6.03
N ALA A 273 15.26 8.72 5.56
CA ALA A 273 16.01 7.65 6.20
C ALA A 273 16.50 8.05 7.59
N GLU A 274 17.03 9.26 7.74
CA GLU A 274 17.43 9.83 9.03
C GLU A 274 16.25 9.95 9.99
N ASP A 275 15.08 10.40 9.51
CA ASP A 275 13.85 10.42 10.30
C ASP A 275 13.50 9.02 10.83
N PHE A 276 13.66 7.96 10.02
CA PHE A 276 13.45 6.58 10.48
C PHE A 276 14.52 6.10 11.48
N GLU A 277 15.77 6.54 11.36
CA GLU A 277 16.81 6.25 12.36
C GLU A 277 16.50 6.92 13.70
N GLN A 278 16.06 8.18 13.68
CA GLN A 278 15.61 8.86 14.88
C GLN A 278 14.39 8.17 15.49
N LYS A 279 13.44 7.71 14.67
CA LYS A 279 12.32 6.87 15.11
C LYS A 279 12.82 5.58 15.75
N ALA A 280 13.85 4.92 15.22
CA ALA A 280 14.43 3.71 15.84
C ALA A 280 15.07 4.01 17.22
N ILE A 281 15.79 5.13 17.33
CA ILE A 281 16.48 5.55 18.56
C ILE A 281 15.48 6.01 19.64
N GLY A 282 14.38 6.65 19.25
CA GLY A 282 13.37 7.24 20.15
C GLY A 282 12.29 6.29 20.70
N ILE A 283 12.26 5.03 20.23
CA ILE A 283 11.32 3.99 20.72
C ILE A 283 11.43 3.66 22.23
N PRO A 284 12.58 3.82 22.93
CA PRO A 284 12.66 3.54 24.36
C PRO A 284 11.78 4.43 25.25
N TYR A 285 11.27 5.58 24.77
CA TYR A 285 10.52 6.53 25.61
C TYR A 285 9.11 6.89 25.11
N SER A 286 8.82 6.76 23.81
CA SER A 286 7.56 7.24 23.19
C SER A 286 6.48 6.17 23.02
N SER A 287 6.85 4.89 23.09
CA SER A 287 5.96 3.74 22.86
C SER A 287 4.83 3.57 23.90
N LEU A 288 4.96 4.22 25.07
CA LEU A 288 3.89 4.28 26.09
C LEU A 288 2.87 5.40 25.84
N VAL A 289 3.29 6.50 25.20
CA VAL A 289 2.46 7.72 25.09
C VAL A 289 1.57 7.70 23.84
N TRP A 290 2.06 7.20 22.71
CA TRP A 290 1.27 7.13 21.47
C TRP A 290 0.28 5.96 21.44
N ARG A 291 0.61 4.83 22.08
CA ARG A 291 -0.25 3.63 22.11
C ARG A 291 -1.57 3.86 22.86
N VAL A 292 -1.63 4.89 23.72
CA VAL A 292 -2.83 5.32 24.45
C VAL A 292 -3.74 6.22 23.59
N LYS A 293 -3.18 6.97 22.63
CA LYS A 293 -3.93 7.99 21.88
C LYS A 293 -4.64 7.48 20.63
N CYS A 294 -4.21 6.34 20.07
CA CYS A 294 -4.86 5.69 18.91
C CYS A 294 -5.80 4.53 19.28
N ARG A 295 -6.01 4.25 20.58
CA ARG A 295 -6.94 3.21 21.07
C ARG A 295 -8.17 3.77 21.79
N GLN A 296 -8.30 5.09 21.88
CA GLN A 296 -9.50 5.79 22.32
C GLN A 296 -10.15 6.42 21.09
#